data_AF-A0A565BG03-F1
#
_entry.id   AF-A0A565BG03-F1
#
_cell.length_a   1.000
_cell.length_b   1.000
_cell.length_c   1.000
_cell.angle_alpha   90.00
_cell.angle_beta   90.00
_cell.angle_gamma   90.00
#
_symmetry.space_group_name_H-M   'P 1'
#
loop_
_entity.id
_entity.type
_entity.pdbx_description
1 polymer ?
#
loop_
_entity_poly.entity_id
_entity_poly.type
_entity_poly.pdbx_seq_one_letter_code
_entity_poly.pdbx_strand_id
1 'polypeptide(L)'
;MRNRINASKLDFSEILADEVEAELKVAALISKGVESSDLELVHIRELCDKVLSFAEDRAQIYDNLKFRMNNVAPNLTALAGEIVGARLISRAATWGTVQILGAEKALSRALKTKHATPKHGIIYHASLVSQASPKHKGKMSRSLAAKIALAIKCDAFGDGQNNTFGLESRAKLEARLEILKQRI
;
A
#
# COMPACT_ATOMS: atom_id res chain seq x y z
N MET A 1 -2.20 -25.16 17.21
CA MET A 1 -2.73 -26.50 16.83
C MET A 1 -1.56 -27.41 16.49
N ARG A 2 -1.28 -28.46 17.30
CA ARG A 2 -0.08 -29.32 17.12
C ARG A 2 -0.31 -30.49 16.16
N ASN A 3 -1.50 -31.10 16.22
CA ASN A 3 -1.96 -32.18 15.36
C ASN A 3 -3.51 -32.11 15.30
N ARG A 4 -4.14 -32.73 14.30
CA ARG A 4 -5.60 -32.73 14.09
C ARG A 4 -6.38 -33.27 15.28
N ILE A 5 -5.81 -34.28 15.96
CA ILE A 5 -6.37 -34.90 17.17
C ILE A 5 -6.55 -33.87 18.30
N ASN A 6 -5.69 -32.85 18.35
CA ASN A 6 -5.73 -31.81 19.37
C ASN A 6 -6.54 -30.58 18.93
N ALA A 7 -6.94 -30.48 17.66
CA ALA A 7 -7.67 -29.33 17.13
C ALA A 7 -9.06 -29.20 17.74
N SER A 8 -9.76 -30.31 17.95
CA SER A 8 -11.09 -30.32 18.57
C SER A 8 -11.07 -29.93 20.06
N LYS A 9 -9.92 -30.06 20.73
CA LYS A 9 -9.75 -29.80 22.17
C LYS A 9 -9.22 -28.39 22.49
N LEU A 10 -8.72 -27.68 21.48
CA LEU A 10 -8.15 -26.35 21.63
C LEU A 10 -9.19 -25.29 21.26
N ASP A 11 -9.08 -24.15 21.92
CA ASP A 11 -9.84 -22.93 21.65
C ASP A 11 -9.05 -22.05 20.68
N PHE A 12 -9.72 -21.52 19.66
CA PHE A 12 -9.13 -20.63 18.65
C PHE A 12 -9.81 -19.27 18.56
N SER A 13 -10.71 -18.95 19.50
CA SER A 13 -11.52 -17.72 19.50
C SER A 13 -10.69 -16.42 19.50
N GLU A 14 -9.46 -16.45 20.01
CA GLU A 14 -8.54 -15.31 19.98
C GLU A 14 -8.00 -14.98 18.58
N ILE A 15 -8.03 -15.94 17.65
CA ILE A 15 -7.36 -15.85 16.34
C ILE A 15 -8.36 -15.94 15.18
N LEU A 16 -9.45 -16.69 15.36
CA LEU A 16 -10.46 -16.97 14.34
C LEU A 16 -11.85 -16.54 14.81
N ALA A 17 -12.71 -16.16 13.87
CA ALA A 17 -14.12 -15.96 14.16
C ALA A 17 -14.83 -17.31 14.39
N ASP A 18 -15.87 -17.32 15.22
CA ASP A 18 -16.58 -18.53 15.66
C ASP A 18 -17.02 -19.45 14.50
N GLU A 19 -17.51 -18.85 13.41
CA GLU A 19 -17.94 -19.57 12.20
C GLU A 19 -16.77 -20.33 11.56
N VAL A 20 -15.62 -19.68 11.42
CA VAL A 20 -14.41 -20.25 10.81
C VAL A 20 -13.77 -21.29 11.73
N GLU A 21 -13.83 -21.07 13.05
CA GLU A 21 -13.35 -22.05 14.04
C GLU A 21 -14.18 -23.34 14.00
N ALA A 22 -15.51 -23.24 13.90
CA ALA A 22 -16.39 -24.40 13.77
C ALA A 22 -16.07 -25.20 12.50
N GLU A 23 -15.90 -24.51 11.37
CA GLU A 23 -15.49 -25.14 10.10
C GLU A 23 -14.12 -25.83 10.21
N LEU A 24 -13.14 -25.19 10.86
CA LEU A 24 -11.81 -25.74 11.08
C LEU A 24 -11.88 -27.04 11.90
N LYS A 25 -12.67 -27.07 12.98
CA LYS A 25 -12.83 -28.25 13.84
C LYS A 25 -13.47 -29.42 13.09
N VAL A 26 -14.49 -29.15 12.26
CA VAL A 26 -15.12 -30.17 11.40
C VAL A 26 -14.13 -30.67 10.35
N ALA A 27 -13.42 -29.76 9.67
CA ALA A 27 -12.41 -30.10 8.67
C ALA A 27 -11.27 -30.94 9.26
N ALA A 28 -10.85 -30.66 10.50
CA ALA A 28 -9.82 -31.43 11.19
C ALA A 28 -10.23 -32.89 11.45
N LEU A 29 -11.51 -33.16 11.72
CA LEU A 29 -12.04 -34.51 11.93
C LEU A 29 -12.14 -35.33 10.64
N ILE A 30 -12.51 -34.70 9.53
CA ILE A 30 -12.78 -35.38 8.24
C ILE A 30 -11.53 -35.39 7.34
N SER A 31 -10.45 -34.71 7.74
CA SER A 31 -9.24 -34.52 6.94
C SER A 31 -8.53 -35.83 6.59
N LYS A 32 -8.28 -36.05 5.30
CA LYS A 32 -7.56 -37.20 4.73
C LYS A 32 -6.03 -37.04 4.65
N GLY A 33 -5.46 -35.99 5.24
CA GLY A 33 -4.01 -35.79 5.16
C GLY A 33 -3.22 -36.87 5.92
N VAL A 34 -1.92 -36.96 5.68
CA VAL A 34 -1.02 -37.89 6.39
C VAL A 34 -0.60 -37.33 7.76
N GLU A 35 -0.34 -38.19 8.75
CA GLU A 35 0.22 -37.78 10.04
C GLU A 35 1.67 -37.35 9.88
N SER A 36 2.02 -36.19 10.46
CA SER A 36 3.39 -35.68 10.46
C SER A 36 4.18 -36.27 11.61
N SER A 37 5.47 -36.51 11.39
CA SER A 37 6.39 -36.93 12.44
C SER A 37 6.66 -35.80 13.44
N ASP A 38 7.08 -36.14 14.65
CA ASP A 38 7.38 -35.14 15.70
C ASP A 38 8.49 -34.17 15.28
N LEU A 39 9.50 -34.65 14.54
CA LEU A 39 10.58 -33.80 14.02
C LEU A 39 10.10 -32.82 12.96
N GLU A 40 9.18 -33.24 12.08
CA GLU A 40 8.53 -32.33 11.12
C GLU A 40 7.65 -31.30 11.84
N LEU A 41 6.92 -31.70 12.88
CA LEU A 41 6.10 -30.78 13.67
C LEU A 41 6.92 -29.72 14.40
N VAL A 42 8.15 -30.04 14.81
CA VAL A 42 9.09 -29.06 15.37
C VAL A 42 9.49 -28.04 14.31
N HIS A 43 9.95 -28.49 13.13
CA HIS A 43 10.34 -27.59 12.05
C HIS A 43 9.20 -26.71 11.54
N ILE A 44 7.98 -27.26 11.45
CA ILE A 44 6.79 -26.49 11.07
C ILE A 44 6.52 -25.37 12.08
N ARG A 45 6.64 -25.65 13.39
CA ARG A 45 6.47 -24.62 14.42
C ARG A 45 7.53 -23.55 14.35
N GLU A 46 8.80 -23.92 14.22
CA GLU A 46 9.89 -22.95 14.07
C GLU A 46 9.68 -22.05 12.85
N LEU A 47 9.14 -22.59 11.75
CA LEU A 47 8.78 -21.79 10.59
C LEU A 47 7.60 -20.85 10.89
N CYS A 48 6.57 -21.32 11.58
CA CYS A 48 5.45 -20.49 12.02
C CYS A 48 5.92 -19.33 12.91
N ASP A 49 6.80 -19.60 13.88
CA ASP A 49 7.35 -18.57 14.78
C ASP A 49 8.16 -17.53 14.01
N LYS A 50 8.96 -17.95 13.01
CA LYS A 50 9.66 -17.02 12.10
C LYS A 50 8.70 -16.18 11.25
N VAL A 51 7.59 -16.76 10.79
CA VAL A 51 6.58 -16.01 10.02
C VAL A 51 5.90 -14.97 10.92
N LEU A 52 5.63 -15.31 12.18
CA LEU A 52 5.10 -14.36 13.17
C LEU A 52 6.11 -13.24 13.44
N SER A 53 7.38 -13.56 13.67
CA SER A 53 8.41 -12.53 13.88
C SER A 53 8.55 -11.61 12.66
N PHE A 54 8.50 -12.15 11.43
CA PHE A 54 8.50 -11.33 10.22
C PHE A 54 7.26 -10.43 10.09
N ALA A 55 6.11 -10.86 10.59
CA ALA A 55 4.91 -10.03 10.60
C ALA A 55 5.04 -8.85 11.58
N GLU A 56 5.64 -9.09 12.75
CA GLU A 56 5.96 -8.06 13.75
C GLU A 56 7.01 -7.08 13.23
N ASP A 57 8.12 -7.60 12.68
CA ASP A 57 9.18 -6.79 12.07
C ASP A 57 8.63 -5.91 10.95
N ARG A 58 7.73 -6.44 10.11
CA ARG A 58 7.08 -5.67 9.06
C ARG A 58 6.27 -4.51 9.61
N ALA A 59 5.57 -4.68 10.74
CA ALA A 59 4.83 -3.62 11.40
C ALA A 59 5.78 -2.55 11.95
N GLN A 60 6.88 -2.95 12.60
CA GLN A 60 7.89 -2.01 13.10
C GLN A 60 8.56 -1.20 11.99
N ILE A 61 8.91 -1.85 10.87
CA ILE A 61 9.48 -1.17 9.69
C ILE A 61 8.46 -0.19 9.12
N TYR A 62 7.18 -0.55 9.08
CA TYR A 62 6.13 0.33 8.60
C TYR A 62 6.00 1.60 9.46
N ASP A 63 5.99 1.46 10.79
CA ASP A 63 5.92 2.58 11.71
C ASP A 63 7.17 3.46 11.63
N ASN A 64 8.35 2.86 11.49
CA ASN A 64 9.58 3.59 11.28
C ASN A 64 9.56 4.38 9.96
N LEU A 65 9.05 3.76 8.88
CA LEU A 65 8.88 4.42 7.59
C LEU A 65 7.92 5.62 7.71
N LYS A 66 6.81 5.46 8.42
CA LYS A 66 5.85 6.55 8.67
C LYS A 66 6.49 7.71 9.41
N PHE A 67 7.24 7.43 10.48
CA PHE A 67 7.96 8.46 11.23
C PHE A 67 9.00 9.19 10.35
N ARG A 68 9.84 8.43 9.63
CA ARG A 68 10.87 9.00 8.74
C ARG A 68 10.26 9.82 7.62
N MET A 69 9.17 9.36 7.01
CA MET A 69 8.54 10.06 5.90
C MET A 69 7.97 11.41 6.33
N ASN A 70 7.34 11.47 7.51
CA ASN A 70 6.83 12.73 8.05
C ASN A 70 7.95 13.73 8.37
N ASN A 71 9.14 13.25 8.77
CA ASN A 71 10.28 14.12 9.05
C ASN A 71 11.02 14.57 7.77
N VAL A 72 11.13 13.70 6.77
CA VAL A 72 11.89 13.97 5.53
C VAL A 72 11.04 14.70 4.49
N ALA A 73 9.78 14.29 4.32
CA ALA A 73 8.90 14.81 3.28
C ALA A 73 7.46 14.99 3.80
N PRO A 74 7.24 15.95 4.73
CA PRO A 74 5.93 16.19 5.34
C PRO A 74 4.84 16.60 4.33
N ASN A 75 5.17 17.42 3.33
CA ASN A 75 4.18 17.88 2.34
C ASN A 75 3.81 16.76 1.36
N LEU A 76 4.79 15.96 0.95
CA LEU A 76 4.54 14.76 0.12
C LEU A 76 3.65 13.75 0.86
N THR A 77 3.92 13.53 2.15
CA THR A 77 3.14 12.61 2.99
C THR A 77 1.67 13.03 3.06
N ALA A 78 1.41 14.32 3.30
CA ALA A 78 0.05 14.85 3.35
C ALA A 78 -0.73 14.63 2.04
N LEU A 79 -0.06 14.69 0.89
CA LEU A 79 -0.69 14.56 -0.43
C LEU A 79 -0.89 13.10 -0.89
N ALA A 80 0.16 12.30 -0.83
CA ALA A 80 0.19 10.96 -1.43
C ALA A 80 0.07 9.82 -0.42
N GLY A 81 0.32 10.09 0.86
CA GLY A 81 0.50 9.09 1.90
C GLY A 81 1.94 8.56 1.96
N GLU A 82 2.25 7.87 3.06
CA GLU A 82 3.60 7.45 3.44
C GLU A 82 4.18 6.43 2.45
N ILE A 83 3.41 5.38 2.12
CA ILE A 83 3.87 4.28 1.25
C ILE A 83 4.11 4.78 -0.18
N VAL A 84 3.16 5.55 -0.72
CA VAL A 84 3.26 6.07 -2.09
C VAL A 84 4.40 7.09 -2.15
N GLY A 85 4.52 7.98 -1.15
CA GLY A 85 5.64 8.91 -1.02
C GLY A 85 6.99 8.19 -0.98
N ALA A 86 7.14 7.15 -0.16
CA ALA A 86 8.35 6.33 -0.09
C ALA A 86 8.74 5.74 -1.43
N ARG A 87 7.77 5.18 -2.16
CA ARG A 87 8.00 4.60 -3.49
C ARG A 87 8.42 5.65 -4.51
N LEU A 88 7.88 6.87 -4.43
CA LEU A 88 8.28 7.99 -5.30
C LEU A 88 9.72 8.43 -5.02
N ILE A 89 10.09 8.55 -3.75
CA ILE A 89 11.46 8.92 -3.34
C ILE A 89 12.46 7.82 -3.76
N SER A 90 12.14 6.55 -3.50
CA SER A 90 12.99 5.41 -3.85
C SER A 90 13.30 5.33 -5.35
N ARG A 91 12.36 5.75 -6.21
CA ARG A 91 12.53 5.76 -7.67
C ARG A 91 13.13 7.08 -8.20
N ALA A 92 13.60 7.96 -7.33
CA ALA A 92 14.16 9.29 -7.66
C ALA A 92 13.24 10.07 -8.62
N ALA A 93 11.99 10.29 -8.20
CA ALA A 93 11.02 11.04 -8.99
C ALA A 93 11.57 12.43 -9.39
N THR A 94 11.91 12.59 -10.67
CA THR A 94 12.24 13.90 -11.21
C THR A 94 10.96 14.70 -11.44
N TRP A 95 11.04 16.03 -11.30
CA TRP A 95 9.89 16.93 -11.16
C TRP A 95 8.86 16.90 -12.31
N GLY A 96 9.17 16.27 -13.46
CA GLY A 96 8.25 16.15 -14.61
C GLY A 96 7.67 14.76 -14.86
N THR A 97 8.17 13.71 -14.22
CA THR A 97 7.83 12.31 -14.55
C THR A 97 6.89 11.62 -13.56
N VAL A 98 6.50 12.31 -12.48
CA VAL A 98 5.71 11.77 -11.36
C VAL A 98 4.44 11.03 -11.81
N GLN A 99 3.74 11.52 -12.84
CA GLN A 99 2.46 10.95 -13.27
C GLN A 99 2.60 9.50 -13.77
N ILE A 100 3.66 9.20 -14.51
CA ILE A 100 3.88 7.94 -15.22
C ILE A 100 5.05 7.14 -14.62
N LEU A 101 5.59 7.61 -13.49
CA LEU A 101 6.65 6.93 -12.75
C LEU A 101 6.17 5.54 -12.31
N GLY A 102 6.95 4.52 -12.61
CA GLY A 102 6.60 3.09 -12.46
C GLY A 102 5.88 2.45 -13.64
N ALA A 103 5.48 3.23 -14.66
CA ALA A 103 4.93 2.71 -15.91
C ALA A 103 5.91 2.87 -17.09
N GLU A 104 7.22 3.01 -16.83
CA GLU A 104 8.23 3.38 -17.83
C GLU A 104 8.33 2.34 -18.95
N LYS A 105 8.24 1.05 -18.61
CA LYS A 105 8.26 -0.04 -19.60
C LYS A 105 7.06 0.03 -20.55
N ALA A 106 5.86 0.31 -20.01
CA ALA A 106 4.65 0.45 -20.81
C ALA A 106 4.68 1.72 -21.65
N LEU A 107 5.20 2.83 -21.09
CA LEU A 107 5.42 4.09 -21.80
C LEU A 107 6.40 3.91 -22.97
N SER A 108 7.56 3.32 -22.73
CA SER A 108 8.59 3.08 -23.75
C SER A 108 8.04 2.22 -24.89
N ARG A 109 7.28 1.16 -24.56
CA ARG A 109 6.61 0.32 -25.56
C ARG A 109 5.61 1.12 -26.39
N ALA A 110 4.73 1.89 -25.73
CA ALA A 110 3.71 2.69 -26.41
C ALA A 110 4.31 3.75 -27.34
N LEU A 111 5.41 4.39 -26.92
CA LEU A 111 6.13 5.36 -27.76
C LEU A 111 6.77 4.70 -28.98
N LYS A 112 7.35 3.50 -28.84
CA LYS A 112 7.93 2.74 -29.96
C LYS A 112 6.88 2.29 -30.98
N THR A 113 5.71 1.87 -30.51
CA THR A 113 4.62 1.33 -31.35
C THR A 113 3.57 2.36 -31.73
N LYS A 114 3.75 3.64 -31.36
CA LYS A 114 2.78 4.74 -31.54
C LYS A 114 1.37 4.41 -31.00
N HIS A 115 1.30 3.60 -29.94
CA HIS A 115 0.06 3.28 -29.24
C HIS A 115 -0.22 4.28 -28.10
N ALA A 116 -1.42 4.20 -27.53
CA ALA A 116 -1.82 5.04 -26.41
C ALA A 116 -0.91 4.82 -25.19
N THR A 117 -0.45 5.93 -24.60
CA THR A 117 0.43 5.91 -23.42
C THR A 117 -0.35 5.65 -22.13
N PRO A 118 0.31 5.08 -21.09
CA PRO A 118 -0.33 4.89 -19.78
C PRO A 118 -0.65 6.25 -19.13
N LYS A 119 -1.82 6.33 -18.47
CA LYS A 119 -2.32 7.57 -17.86
C LYS A 119 -1.85 7.80 -16.41
N HIS A 120 -1.32 6.76 -15.77
CA HIS A 120 -0.90 6.78 -14.37
C HIS A 120 0.14 5.68 -14.10
N GLY A 121 1.04 5.94 -13.17
CA GLY A 121 2.00 4.98 -12.63
C GLY A 121 1.73 4.66 -11.16
N ILE A 122 2.74 4.77 -10.31
CA ILE A 122 2.69 4.43 -8.86
C ILE A 122 1.61 5.25 -8.13
N ILE A 123 1.36 6.49 -8.57
CA ILE A 123 0.35 7.37 -7.97
C ILE A 123 -1.10 6.89 -8.18
N TYR A 124 -1.33 5.84 -8.97
CA TYR A 124 -2.66 5.22 -9.09
C TYR A 124 -3.19 4.68 -7.75
N HIS A 125 -2.28 4.28 -6.86
CA HIS A 125 -2.62 3.77 -5.54
C HIS A 125 -2.81 4.86 -4.47
N ALA A 126 -2.67 6.14 -4.83
CA ALA A 126 -2.95 7.23 -3.91
C ALA A 126 -4.47 7.37 -3.66
N SER A 127 -4.85 7.69 -2.43
CA SER A 127 -6.26 7.78 -2.00
C SER A 127 -7.11 8.71 -2.88
N LEU A 128 -6.57 9.86 -3.31
CA LEU A 128 -7.30 10.83 -4.12
C LEU A 128 -7.60 10.32 -5.54
N VAL A 129 -6.77 9.42 -6.07
CA VAL A 129 -6.95 8.83 -7.41
C VAL A 129 -7.84 7.60 -7.32
N SER A 130 -7.72 6.80 -6.25
CA SER A 130 -8.55 5.61 -6.05
C SER A 130 -10.03 5.95 -5.86
N GLN A 131 -10.34 7.07 -5.19
CA GLN A 131 -11.70 7.59 -4.98
C GLN A 131 -12.36 8.20 -6.23
N ALA A 132 -11.57 8.51 -7.28
CA ALA A 132 -12.11 9.09 -8.50
C ALA A 132 -12.75 8.03 -9.40
N SER A 133 -13.84 8.39 -10.10
CA SER A 133 -14.46 7.51 -11.10
C SER A 133 -13.50 7.17 -12.25
N PRO A 134 -13.60 5.99 -12.90
CA PRO A 134 -12.66 5.56 -13.94
C PRO A 134 -12.43 6.59 -15.06
N LYS A 135 -13.48 7.32 -15.47
CA LYS A 135 -13.45 8.41 -16.46
C LYS A 135 -12.60 9.61 -16.00
N HIS A 136 -12.48 9.83 -14.70
CA HIS A 136 -11.81 11.00 -14.10
C HIS A 136 -10.48 10.67 -13.42
N LYS A 137 -10.14 9.39 -13.20
CA LYS A 137 -8.84 8.98 -12.64
C LYS A 137 -7.65 9.59 -13.36
N GLY A 138 -7.69 9.68 -14.69
CA GLY A 138 -6.61 10.32 -15.47
C GLY A 138 -6.48 11.83 -15.21
N LYS A 139 -7.61 12.54 -15.05
CA LYS A 139 -7.61 13.98 -14.74
C LYS A 139 -7.09 14.24 -13.33
N MET A 140 -7.55 13.44 -12.36
CA MET A 140 -7.10 13.52 -10.97
C MET A 140 -5.63 13.14 -10.82
N SER A 141 -5.18 12.07 -11.48
CA SER A 141 -3.79 11.64 -11.52
C SER A 141 -2.86 12.78 -11.98
N ARG A 142 -3.22 13.49 -13.06
CA ARG A 142 -2.45 14.64 -13.55
C ARG A 142 -2.41 15.80 -12.54
N SER A 143 -3.57 16.15 -11.96
CA SER A 143 -3.64 17.22 -10.95
C SER A 143 -2.84 16.87 -9.70
N LEU A 144 -2.91 15.63 -9.24
CA LEU A 144 -2.15 15.13 -8.11
C LEU A 144 -0.64 15.13 -8.41
N ALA A 145 -0.22 14.61 -9.57
CA ALA A 145 1.18 14.58 -9.97
C ALA A 145 1.82 15.97 -9.98
N ALA A 146 1.11 16.98 -10.48
CA ALA A 146 1.58 18.36 -10.47
C ALA A 146 1.78 18.91 -9.05
N LYS A 147 0.85 18.63 -8.13
CA LYS A 147 0.97 19.05 -6.73
C LYS A 147 2.05 18.28 -5.97
N ILE A 148 2.21 17.00 -6.25
CA ILE A 148 3.31 16.18 -5.71
C ILE A 148 4.66 16.73 -6.16
N ALA A 149 4.83 17.08 -7.44
CA ALA A 149 6.09 17.64 -7.92
C ALA A 149 6.47 18.95 -7.22
N LEU A 150 5.48 19.79 -6.89
CA LEU A 150 5.70 21.01 -6.10
C LEU A 150 6.01 20.67 -4.63
N ALA A 151 5.26 19.75 -4.03
CA ALA A 151 5.49 19.35 -2.64
C ALA A 151 6.88 18.75 -2.43
N ILE A 152 7.37 17.91 -3.36
CA ILE A 152 8.73 17.36 -3.32
C ILE A 152 9.77 18.49 -3.35
N LYS A 153 9.55 19.56 -4.12
CA LYS A 153 10.45 20.72 -4.13
C LYS A 153 10.39 21.51 -2.83
N CYS A 154 9.20 21.71 -2.29
CA CYS A 154 9.02 22.37 -1.00
C CYS A 154 9.72 21.56 0.12
N ASP A 155 9.59 20.24 0.12
CA ASP A 155 10.25 19.38 1.11
C ASP A 155 11.78 19.32 0.91
N ALA A 156 12.27 19.37 -0.33
CA ALA A 156 13.71 19.28 -0.62
C ALA A 156 14.48 20.60 -0.46
N PHE A 157 13.84 21.74 -0.70
CA PHE A 157 14.49 23.06 -0.70
C PHE A 157 13.88 24.07 0.27
N GLY A 158 12.78 23.74 0.95
CA GLY A 158 12.13 24.65 1.89
C GLY A 158 12.81 24.64 3.26
N ASP A 159 12.95 25.82 3.86
CA ASP A 159 13.58 26.02 5.18
C ASP A 159 12.68 25.63 6.37
N GLY A 160 11.73 24.71 6.20
CA GLY A 160 10.82 24.33 7.28
C GLY A 160 10.18 22.95 7.11
N GLN A 161 10.00 22.24 8.24
CA GLN A 161 9.35 20.92 8.31
C GLN A 161 7.81 21.01 8.32
N ASN A 162 7.24 22.14 7.91
CA ASN A 162 5.81 22.36 7.97
C ASN A 162 5.10 21.67 6.78
N ASN A 163 3.99 20.99 7.06
CA ASN A 163 3.15 20.32 6.05
C ASN A 163 2.03 21.22 5.48
N THR A 164 2.10 22.53 5.71
CA THR A 164 1.04 23.50 5.37
C THR A 164 0.72 23.48 3.87
N PHE A 165 1.75 23.50 3.02
CA PHE A 165 1.57 23.43 1.57
C PHE A 165 0.88 22.12 1.13
N GLY A 166 1.26 21.01 1.75
CA GLY A 166 0.68 19.69 1.49
C GLY A 166 -0.80 19.65 1.86
N LEU A 167 -1.17 20.15 3.04
CA LEU A 167 -2.56 20.20 3.51
C LEU A 167 -3.43 21.11 2.64
N GLU A 168 -2.97 22.33 2.32
CA GLU A 168 -3.71 23.23 1.44
C GLU A 168 -3.89 22.65 0.03
N SER A 169 -2.83 22.06 -0.52
CA SER A 169 -2.87 21.44 -1.83
C SER A 169 -3.81 20.24 -1.84
N ARG A 170 -3.86 19.48 -0.75
CA ARG A 170 -4.78 18.36 -0.57
C ARG A 170 -6.23 18.85 -0.57
N ALA A 171 -6.57 19.86 0.23
CA ALA A 171 -7.91 20.43 0.28
C ALA A 171 -8.38 20.93 -1.10
N LYS A 172 -7.49 21.59 -1.85
CA LYS A 172 -7.77 22.02 -3.24
C LYS A 172 -8.04 20.85 -4.18
N LEU A 173 -7.33 19.72 -4.01
CA LEU A 173 -7.55 18.50 -4.81
C LEU A 173 -8.83 17.77 -4.42
N GLU A 174 -9.18 17.74 -3.14
CA GLU A 174 -10.44 17.17 -2.64
C GLU A 174 -11.64 17.95 -3.17
N ALA A 175 -11.62 19.29 -3.09
CA ALA A 175 -12.66 20.13 -3.69
C ALA A 175 -12.80 19.88 -5.21
N ARG A 176 -11.68 19.71 -5.92
CA ARG A 176 -11.69 19.37 -7.34
C ARG A 176 -12.26 17.97 -7.61
N LEU A 177 -11.98 17.00 -6.74
CA LEU A 177 -12.51 15.65 -6.84
C LEU A 177 -14.04 15.67 -6.72
N GLU A 178 -14.59 16.42 -5.77
CA GLU A 178 -16.03 16.56 -5.59
C GLU A 178 -16.71 17.21 -6.82
N ILE A 179 -16.12 18.27 -7.38
CA ILE A 179 -16.61 18.89 -8.63
C ILE A 179 -16.60 17.87 -9.79
N LEU A 180 -15.58 17.01 -9.86
CA LEU A 180 -15.49 15.98 -10.90
C LEU A 180 -16.48 14.84 -10.68
N LYS A 181 -16.83 14.49 -9.43
CA LYS A 181 -17.86 13.49 -9.13
C LYS A 181 -19.25 13.96 -9.55
N GLN A 182 -19.54 15.25 -9.41
CA GLN A 182 -20.83 15.84 -9.78
C GLN A 182 -21.04 15.97 -11.30
N ARG A 183 -19.97 15.92 -12.10
CA ARG A 183 -20.05 15.98 -13.57
C ARG A 183 -20.14 14.57 -14.16
N ILE A 184 -21.37 14.12 -14.42
CA ILE A 184 -21.69 12.84 -15.09
C ILE A 184 -21.04 12.76 -16.48
#